data_AF-A0A5C3PNB6-F1
#
_entry.id   AF-A0A5C3PNB6-F1
#
_cell.length_a   1.000
_cell.length_b   1.000
_cell.length_c   1.000
_cell.angle_alpha   90.00
_cell.angle_beta   90.00
_cell.angle_gamma   90.00
#
_symmetry.space_group_name_H-M   'P 1'
#
loop_
_entity.id
_entity.type
_entity.pdbx_description
1 polymer ?
#
loop_
_entity_poly.entity_id
_entity_poly.type
_entity_poly.pdbx_seq_one_letter_code
_entity_poly.pdbx_strand_id
1 'polypeptide(L)'
;MHLSAESLAFPVDVAPLAHMVELSWPRLRDLALTGRFSDASQVSYMSRLVGSMCCPRSLSIQVAQLADHPRPRVLQKHQLRSIDMQGLQSLTLAYPNPDDAIFTVAGPSLRHLSLRDWPRYYTRFQWAFNSELEGLAMPIISSSECLRILARMSMPRLQHLELVYEADAMEEELLLHVGSAYSCLESFELHQYRSVSHGSIAVRFDRIAEILRSVTGLRILRLHLAYDQADTLTHGVYEPWAPQEADDELDCPFLVRITHRSRGRAWPFASAMVRYGDAILAIMKESGGCPLLKELYLLYSNNGPHRWVQFFPSHYPKPWTGIGAVSVDWDHKDENDFDFPPAYKSTGRRVRV
;
A
#
# COMPACT_ATOMS: atom_id res chain seq x y z
N MET A 1 21.18 -24.74 10.95
CA MET A 1 20.25 -24.04 10.03
C MET A 1 20.49 -22.53 10.03
N HIS A 2 20.56 -21.85 11.18
CA HIS A 2 20.74 -20.39 11.26
C HIS A 2 22.05 -19.84 10.62
N LEU A 3 23.15 -20.60 10.63
CA LEU A 3 24.43 -20.18 10.04
C LEU A 3 24.42 -20.09 8.50
N SER A 4 23.45 -20.72 7.84
CA SER A 4 23.37 -20.83 6.39
C SER A 4 22.10 -20.24 5.80
N ALA A 5 21.13 -19.84 6.63
CA ALA A 5 19.86 -19.30 6.17
C ALA A 5 20.07 -17.92 5.53
N GLU A 6 19.58 -17.75 4.31
CA GLU A 6 19.65 -16.49 3.57
C GLU A 6 18.31 -15.74 3.55
N SER A 7 17.21 -16.47 3.66
CA SER A 7 15.85 -15.93 3.63
C SER A 7 14.99 -16.59 4.70
N LEU A 8 14.15 -15.77 5.34
CA LEU A 8 13.18 -16.18 6.35
C LEU A 8 11.85 -15.47 6.12
N ALA A 9 10.76 -16.22 6.13
CA ALA A 9 9.41 -15.68 6.02
C ALA A 9 8.48 -16.43 6.97
N PHE A 10 7.80 -15.71 7.87
CA PHE A 10 6.83 -16.32 8.79
C PHE A 10 5.90 -15.28 9.44
N PRO A 11 4.71 -15.70 9.88
CA PRO A 11 3.86 -14.88 10.73
C PRO A 11 4.48 -14.71 12.13
N VAL A 12 4.44 -13.50 12.68
CA VAL A 12 5.05 -13.15 13.97
C VAL A 12 4.38 -13.86 15.14
N ASP A 13 3.07 -14.10 15.06
CA ASP A 13 2.26 -14.74 16.09
C ASP A 13 2.63 -16.21 16.33
N VAL A 14 3.27 -16.87 15.36
CA VAL A 14 3.75 -18.26 15.48
C VAL A 14 5.28 -18.37 15.52
N ALA A 15 5.99 -17.26 15.32
CA ALA A 15 7.44 -17.26 15.24
C ALA A 15 8.09 -17.27 16.63
N PRO A 16 9.11 -18.12 16.87
CA PRO A 16 9.83 -18.14 18.14
C PRO A 16 10.86 -17.00 18.22
N LEU A 17 10.43 -15.74 18.04
CA LEU A 17 11.31 -14.57 17.91
C LEU A 17 12.32 -14.46 19.06
N ALA A 18 11.91 -14.78 20.29
CA ALA A 18 12.79 -14.79 21.46
C ALA A 18 14.00 -15.72 21.29
N HIS A 19 13.80 -16.93 20.74
CA HIS A 19 14.90 -17.85 20.46
C HIS A 19 15.69 -17.41 19.23
N MET A 20 15.02 -16.84 18.23
CA MET A 20 15.70 -16.39 17.01
C MET A 20 16.71 -15.29 17.26
N VAL A 21 16.44 -14.37 18.18
CA VAL A 21 17.38 -13.28 18.53
C VAL A 21 18.61 -13.76 19.31
N GLU A 22 18.61 -14.99 19.81
CA GLU A 22 19.76 -15.61 20.49
C GLU A 22 20.71 -16.30 19.50
N LEU A 23 20.26 -16.52 18.26
CA LEU A 23 21.02 -17.18 17.22
C LEU A 23 21.79 -16.17 16.36
N SER A 24 22.90 -16.63 15.76
CA SER A 24 23.63 -15.86 14.76
C SER A 24 23.10 -16.13 13.35
N TRP A 25 22.82 -15.05 12.62
CA TRP A 25 22.26 -15.04 11.26
C TRP A 25 23.22 -14.42 10.23
N PRO A 26 24.47 -14.91 10.10
CA PRO A 26 25.52 -14.22 9.35
C PRO A 26 25.25 -14.13 7.84
N ARG A 27 24.36 -14.97 7.31
CA ARG A 27 24.00 -15.00 5.90
C ARG A 27 22.59 -14.48 5.60
N LEU A 28 21.83 -14.09 6.63
CA LEU A 28 20.44 -13.67 6.45
C LEU A 28 20.40 -12.33 5.72
N ARG A 29 19.73 -12.31 4.57
CA ARG A 29 19.60 -11.14 3.70
C ARG A 29 18.14 -10.76 3.49
N ASP A 30 17.23 -11.72 3.50
CA ASP A 30 15.81 -11.47 3.30
C ASP A 30 15.01 -11.88 4.54
N LEU A 31 14.19 -10.95 5.04
CA LEU A 31 13.33 -11.19 6.19
C LEU A 31 11.92 -10.67 5.89
N ALA A 32 10.93 -11.54 5.99
CA ALA A 32 9.51 -11.22 5.88
C ALA A 32 8.75 -11.64 7.15
N LEU A 33 8.20 -10.66 7.84
CA LEU A 33 7.39 -10.84 9.05
C LEU A 33 5.97 -10.36 8.77
N THR A 34 5.00 -11.27 8.91
CA THR A 34 3.58 -10.96 8.69
C THR A 34 2.73 -11.22 9.94
N GLY A 35 1.43 -10.97 9.87
CA GLY A 35 0.49 -11.34 10.95
C GLY A 35 0.29 -10.21 11.97
N ARG A 36 0.33 -10.54 13.26
CA ARG A 36 0.08 -9.60 14.36
C ARG A 36 1.02 -9.82 15.53
N PHE A 37 1.31 -8.76 16.27
CA PHE A 37 1.98 -8.90 17.56
C PHE A 37 0.98 -9.44 18.59
N SER A 38 1.39 -10.47 19.34
CA SER A 38 0.66 -11.02 20.48
C SER A 38 0.94 -10.24 21.76
N ASP A 39 2.14 -9.67 21.88
CA ASP A 39 2.57 -8.89 23.05
C ASP A 39 3.71 -7.92 22.71
N ALA A 40 4.01 -7.01 23.62
CA ALA A 40 5.01 -5.95 23.46
C ALA A 40 6.46 -6.48 23.28
N SER A 41 6.78 -7.65 23.83
CA SER A 41 8.13 -8.21 23.77
C SER A 41 8.50 -8.64 22.35
N GLN A 42 7.52 -9.09 21.56
CA GLN A 42 7.72 -9.44 20.16
C GLN A 42 8.17 -8.24 19.32
N VAL A 43 7.72 -7.02 19.63
CA VAL A 43 8.20 -5.80 18.99
C VAL A 43 9.70 -5.61 19.24
N SER A 44 10.14 -5.83 20.49
CA SER A 44 11.57 -5.73 20.83
C SER A 44 12.38 -6.84 20.17
N TYR A 45 11.86 -8.08 20.10
CA TYR A 45 12.56 -9.19 19.46
C TYR A 45 12.69 -8.97 17.95
N MET A 46 11.64 -8.47 17.29
CA MET A 46 11.68 -8.10 15.88
C MET A 46 12.81 -7.08 15.61
N SER A 47 12.91 -6.03 16.42
CA SER A 47 13.94 -5.00 16.24
C SER A 47 15.36 -5.54 16.47
N ARG A 48 15.53 -6.43 17.45
CA ARG A 48 16.80 -7.12 17.71
C ARG A 48 17.17 -8.07 16.57
N LEU A 49 16.19 -8.80 16.02
CA LEU A 49 16.41 -9.72 14.90
C LEU A 49 16.88 -8.96 13.67
N VAL A 50 16.20 -7.86 13.31
CA VAL A 50 16.62 -7.00 12.20
C VAL A 50 18.03 -6.44 12.43
N GLY A 51 18.32 -5.95 13.65
CA GLY A 51 19.65 -5.45 13.99
C GLY A 51 20.76 -6.51 14.04
N SER A 52 20.41 -7.81 14.00
CA SER A 52 21.38 -8.91 13.92
C SER A 52 21.79 -9.28 12.49
N MET A 53 21.10 -8.73 11.48
CA MET A 53 21.44 -8.92 10.08
C MET A 53 22.66 -8.08 9.72
N CYS A 54 23.65 -8.65 9.04
CA CYS A 54 24.86 -7.91 8.66
C CYS A 54 24.68 -7.11 7.36
N CYS A 55 24.01 -7.71 6.36
CA CYS A 55 23.87 -7.15 5.01
C CYS A 55 22.49 -7.45 4.43
N PRO A 56 21.40 -6.87 4.97
CA PRO A 56 20.06 -7.10 4.46
C PRO A 56 19.93 -6.64 3.00
N ARG A 57 19.17 -7.42 2.22
CA ARG A 57 18.78 -7.16 0.84
C ARG A 57 17.30 -6.83 0.74
N SER A 58 16.45 -7.55 1.47
CA SER A 58 15.00 -7.37 1.47
C SER A 58 14.45 -7.42 2.89
N LEU A 59 13.63 -6.44 3.25
CA LEU A 59 12.97 -6.40 4.55
C LEU A 59 11.48 -6.08 4.39
N SER A 60 10.63 -7.01 4.79
CA SER A 60 9.18 -6.82 4.83
C SER A 60 8.66 -7.02 6.25
N ILE A 61 8.13 -5.97 6.87
CA ILE A 61 7.50 -5.99 8.19
C ILE A 61 6.05 -5.57 8.01
N GLN A 62 5.19 -6.55 7.77
CA GLN A 62 3.75 -6.38 7.56
C GLN A 62 2.99 -6.96 8.75
N VAL A 63 3.16 -6.32 9.91
CA VAL A 63 2.64 -6.82 11.18
C VAL A 63 1.64 -5.81 11.73
N ALA A 64 0.45 -6.29 12.11
CA ALA A 64 -0.55 -5.45 12.73
C ALA A 64 -0.10 -4.97 14.12
N GLN A 65 -0.42 -3.72 14.45
CA GLN A 65 0.03 -3.06 15.68
C GLN A 65 -0.94 -3.33 16.84
N LEU A 66 -0.40 -3.44 18.06
CA LEU A 66 -1.19 -3.49 19.29
C LEU A 66 -1.76 -2.09 19.62
N ALA A 67 -3.04 -2.01 19.97
CA ALA A 67 -3.77 -0.74 20.15
C ALA A 67 -3.12 0.21 21.18
N ASP A 68 -2.62 -0.35 22.28
CA ASP A 68 -2.06 0.44 23.39
C ASP A 68 -0.54 0.67 23.30
N HIS A 69 0.06 0.38 22.14
CA HIS A 69 1.51 0.47 21.94
C HIS A 69 1.87 1.51 20.89
N PRO A 70 3.02 2.20 21.03
CA PRO A 70 3.52 3.08 19.98
C PRO A 70 3.86 2.31 18.71
N ARG A 71 3.89 3.01 17.56
CA ARG A 71 4.30 2.41 16.28
C ARG A 71 5.69 1.76 16.44
N PRO A 72 5.85 0.48 16.06
CA PRO A 72 7.10 -0.24 16.27
C PRO A 72 8.24 0.43 15.49
N ARG A 73 9.43 0.46 16.10
CA ARG A 73 10.65 0.83 15.41
C ARG A 73 11.36 -0.44 14.98
N VAL A 74 11.55 -0.58 13.69
CA VAL A 74 12.31 -1.65 13.04
C VAL A 74 13.77 -1.55 13.44
N LEU A 75 14.36 -0.36 13.34
CA LEU A 75 15.74 -0.13 13.69
C LEU A 75 15.89 0.99 14.72
N GLN A 76 16.60 0.69 15.80
CA GLN A 76 16.94 1.69 16.82
C GLN A 76 18.26 2.39 16.48
N LYS A 77 18.38 3.67 16.90
CA LYS A 77 19.58 4.49 16.61
C LYS A 77 20.89 3.85 17.08
N HIS A 78 20.87 3.11 18.18
CA HIS A 78 22.06 2.46 18.72
C HIS A 78 22.52 1.26 17.86
N GLN A 79 21.63 0.67 17.05
CA GLN A 79 21.92 -0.46 16.16
C GLN A 79 22.54 -0.02 14.83
N LEU A 80 22.54 1.28 14.51
CA LEU A 80 23.12 1.82 13.27
C LEU A 80 24.61 1.51 13.10
N ARG A 81 25.32 1.19 14.20
CA ARG A 81 26.75 0.85 14.17
C ARG A 81 27.03 -0.60 13.76
N SER A 82 26.04 -1.48 13.81
CA SER A 82 26.22 -2.92 13.65
C SER A 82 25.64 -3.49 12.35
N ILE A 83 24.90 -2.70 11.59
CA ILE A 83 24.21 -3.14 10.37
C ILE A 83 24.64 -2.32 9.16
N ASP A 84 24.95 -3.01 8.06
CA ASP A 84 25.22 -2.38 6.78
C ASP A 84 23.97 -2.45 5.89
N MET A 85 23.26 -1.33 5.78
CA MET A 85 22.06 -1.19 4.94
C MET A 85 22.37 -0.79 3.49
N GLN A 86 23.64 -0.63 3.10
CA GLN A 86 24.01 -0.23 1.74
C GLN A 86 23.56 -1.23 0.68
N GLY A 87 23.34 -2.50 1.06
CA GLY A 87 22.85 -3.56 0.18
C GLY A 87 21.33 -3.67 0.10
N LEU A 88 20.56 -2.88 0.86
CA LEU A 88 19.10 -3.02 0.93
C LEU A 88 18.46 -2.54 -0.38
N GLN A 89 17.69 -3.43 -1.01
CA GLN A 89 17.04 -3.19 -2.30
C GLN A 89 15.52 -3.10 -2.20
N SER A 90 14.92 -3.71 -1.17
CA SER A 90 13.48 -3.70 -0.94
C SER A 90 13.15 -3.47 0.53
N LEU A 91 12.24 -2.53 0.80
CA LEU A 91 11.75 -2.22 2.13
C LEU A 91 10.22 -2.06 2.09
N THR A 92 9.52 -2.91 2.83
CA THR A 92 8.07 -2.84 3.03
C THR A 92 7.77 -2.74 4.51
N LEU A 93 7.09 -1.68 4.93
CA LEU A 93 6.74 -1.44 6.33
C LEU A 93 5.24 -1.13 6.46
N ALA A 94 4.55 -1.93 7.27
CA ALA A 94 3.21 -1.62 7.72
C ALA A 94 3.26 -0.66 8.92
N TYR A 95 2.41 0.38 8.89
CA TYR A 95 2.30 1.40 9.94
C TYR A 95 3.66 1.97 10.37
N PRO A 96 4.46 2.50 9.42
CA PRO A 96 5.83 2.92 9.70
C PRO A 96 5.88 4.00 10.77
N ASN A 97 6.86 3.90 11.67
CA ASN A 97 7.15 4.97 12.62
C ASN A 97 7.98 6.06 11.92
N PRO A 98 7.49 7.30 11.78
CA PRO A 98 8.23 8.34 11.05
C PRO A 98 9.59 8.68 11.65
N ASP A 99 9.85 8.35 12.92
CA ASP A 99 11.12 8.59 13.62
C ASP A 99 12.05 7.36 13.65
N ASP A 100 11.73 6.31 12.88
CA ASP A 100 12.56 5.12 12.74
C ASP A 100 13.95 5.47 12.19
N ALA A 101 14.98 4.81 12.71
CA ALA A 101 16.35 5.02 12.27
C ALA A 101 16.61 4.38 10.91
N ILE A 102 15.82 3.39 10.49
CA ILE A 102 15.97 2.69 9.20
C ILE A 102 15.94 3.67 8.01
N PHE A 103 15.10 4.71 8.09
CA PHE A 103 14.98 5.73 7.04
C PHE A 103 16.20 6.63 6.91
N THR A 104 17.17 6.55 7.81
CA THR A 104 18.45 7.28 7.68
C THR A 104 19.52 6.49 6.94
N VAL A 105 19.34 5.18 6.77
CA VAL A 105 20.40 4.27 6.28
C VAL A 105 20.01 3.40 5.08
N ALA A 106 18.71 3.15 4.87
CA ALA A 106 18.20 2.24 3.84
C ALA A 106 18.23 2.77 2.38
N GLY A 107 18.50 4.06 2.18
CA GLY A 107 18.22 4.74 0.90
C GLY A 107 19.06 4.35 -0.34
N PRO A 108 20.40 4.29 -0.29
CA PRO A 108 21.24 4.38 -1.49
C PRO A 108 21.03 3.31 -2.57
N SER A 109 20.70 2.07 -2.19
CA SER A 109 20.48 0.95 -3.11
C SER A 109 19.02 0.57 -3.28
N LEU A 110 18.11 1.28 -2.62
CA LEU A 110 16.69 0.93 -2.59
C LEU A 110 16.07 1.06 -3.97
N ARG A 111 15.39 -0.01 -4.40
CA ARG A 111 14.62 -0.07 -5.65
C ARG A 111 13.13 -0.14 -5.39
N HIS A 112 12.74 -0.70 -4.24
CA HIS A 112 11.35 -0.86 -3.83
C HIS A 112 11.15 -0.28 -2.43
N LEU A 113 10.23 0.65 -2.30
CA LEU A 113 9.77 1.18 -1.02
C LEU A 113 8.25 1.06 -0.94
N SER A 114 7.77 0.45 0.14
CA SER A 114 6.35 0.41 0.46
C SER A 114 6.12 0.86 1.90
N LEU A 115 5.48 2.02 2.03
CA LEU A 115 5.01 2.57 3.30
C LEU A 115 3.50 2.35 3.36
N ARG A 116 3.08 1.23 3.96
CA ARG A 116 1.72 0.70 3.80
C ARG A 116 0.98 0.41 5.10
N ASP A 117 -0.22 -0.11 4.95
CA ASP A 117 -1.07 -0.67 5.99
C ASP A 117 -1.08 -2.21 5.95
N TRP A 118 -1.37 -2.83 7.10
CA TRP A 118 -1.59 -4.27 7.20
C TRP A 118 -2.47 -4.65 8.40
N PRO A 119 -3.55 -5.43 8.23
CA PRO A 119 -4.21 -5.72 6.96
C PRO A 119 -4.63 -4.44 6.21
N ARG A 120 -4.96 -4.57 4.92
CA ARG A 120 -5.34 -3.44 4.06
C ARG A 120 -6.55 -2.67 4.61
N TYR A 121 -6.43 -1.38 4.88
CA TYR A 121 -7.48 -0.59 5.53
C TYR A 121 -8.77 -0.50 4.70
N TYR A 122 -8.68 -0.52 3.37
CA TYR A 122 -9.86 -0.50 2.51
C TYR A 122 -10.76 -1.74 2.70
N THR A 123 -10.18 -2.88 3.08
CA THR A 123 -10.90 -4.12 3.42
C THR A 123 -11.40 -4.16 4.88
N ARG A 124 -11.19 -3.11 5.68
CA ARG A 124 -11.59 -3.05 7.11
C ARG A 124 -13.04 -3.45 7.37
N PHE A 125 -13.96 -3.09 6.49
CA PHE A 125 -15.37 -3.44 6.64
C PHE A 125 -15.66 -4.93 6.51
N GLN A 126 -14.84 -5.66 5.75
CA GLN A 126 -14.94 -7.11 5.63
C GLN A 126 -14.55 -7.81 6.93
N TRP A 127 -13.72 -7.17 7.75
CA TRP A 127 -13.29 -7.67 9.05
C TRP A 127 -13.99 -7.00 10.24
N ALA A 128 -14.98 -6.12 10.00
CA ALA A 128 -15.67 -5.40 11.08
C ALA A 128 -16.42 -6.33 12.05
N PHE A 129 -16.66 -7.58 11.64
CA PHE A 129 -17.27 -8.64 12.47
C PHE A 129 -16.25 -9.67 12.97
N ASN A 130 -14.96 -9.47 12.71
CA ASN A 130 -13.91 -10.40 13.08
C ASN A 130 -13.28 -10.00 14.43
N SER A 131 -13.40 -10.88 15.43
CA SER A 131 -12.74 -10.73 16.74
C SER A 131 -11.20 -10.73 16.62
N GLU A 132 -10.63 -11.16 15.49
CA GLU A 132 -9.18 -11.16 15.28
C GLU A 132 -8.56 -9.77 15.17
N LEU A 133 -9.35 -8.74 14.87
CA LEU A 133 -8.91 -7.34 14.87
C LEU A 133 -9.09 -6.64 16.23
N GLU A 134 -9.72 -7.31 17.19
CA GLU A 134 -9.91 -6.77 18.53
C GLU A 134 -8.54 -6.55 19.20
N GLY A 135 -8.32 -5.37 19.76
CA GLY A 135 -7.05 -4.98 20.37
C GLY A 135 -5.94 -4.55 19.39
N LEU A 136 -6.22 -4.45 18.09
CA LEU A 136 -5.26 -3.95 17.10
C LEU A 136 -5.50 -2.47 16.75
N ALA A 137 -4.41 -1.72 16.57
CA ALA A 137 -4.44 -0.38 15.99
C ALA A 137 -4.15 -0.44 14.49
N MET A 138 -4.77 0.49 13.74
CA MET A 138 -4.49 0.76 12.33
C MET A 138 -4.05 2.22 12.14
N PRO A 139 -2.90 2.64 12.69
CA PRO A 139 -2.51 4.04 12.72
C PRO A 139 -1.85 4.45 11.41
N ILE A 140 -2.66 4.59 10.37
CA ILE A 140 -2.26 5.12 9.07
C ILE A 140 -1.48 6.43 9.29
N ILE A 141 -0.34 6.58 8.64
CA ILE A 141 0.47 7.79 8.73
C ILE A 141 -0.22 8.94 7.98
N SER A 142 -0.03 10.15 8.44
CA SER A 142 -0.49 11.34 7.70
C SER A 142 0.43 11.64 6.50
N SER A 143 -0.04 12.46 5.55
CA SER A 143 0.82 12.92 4.45
C SER A 143 2.05 13.71 4.93
N SER A 144 1.93 14.51 6.00
CA SER A 144 3.09 15.19 6.60
C SER A 144 4.12 14.23 7.21
N GLU A 145 3.65 13.16 7.88
CA GLU A 145 4.51 12.09 8.38
C GLU A 145 5.19 11.33 7.24
N CYS A 146 4.47 11.05 6.16
CA CYS A 146 5.01 10.40 4.96
C CYS A 146 6.10 11.25 4.29
N LEU A 147 5.83 12.55 4.09
CA LEU A 147 6.81 13.50 3.51
C LEU A 147 8.08 13.56 4.37
N ARG A 148 7.95 13.61 5.70
CA ARG A 148 9.10 13.57 6.62
C ARG A 148 9.95 12.31 6.47
N ILE A 149 9.33 11.15 6.22
CA ILE A 149 10.06 9.90 5.97
C ILE A 149 10.83 10.02 4.66
N LEU A 150 10.14 10.37 3.57
CA LEU A 150 10.73 10.44 2.24
C LEU A 150 11.86 11.48 2.15
N ALA A 151 11.68 12.65 2.77
CA ALA A 151 12.69 13.73 2.79
C ALA A 151 13.98 13.35 3.53
N ARG A 152 13.96 12.31 4.39
CA ARG A 152 15.14 11.80 5.09
C ARG A 152 15.88 10.73 4.31
N MET A 153 15.32 10.23 3.22
CA MET A 153 15.86 9.13 2.42
C MET A 153 16.43 9.65 1.10
N SER A 154 17.66 9.26 0.76
CA SER A 154 18.21 9.43 -0.58
C SER A 154 18.08 8.13 -1.35
N MET A 155 17.20 8.10 -2.36
CA MET A 155 16.84 6.88 -3.10
C MET A 155 16.99 7.07 -4.63
N PRO A 156 18.22 7.27 -5.13
CA PRO A 156 18.45 7.59 -6.55
C PRO A 156 18.10 6.46 -7.52
N ARG A 157 17.89 5.23 -7.01
CA ARG A 157 17.58 4.02 -7.77
C ARG A 157 16.16 3.51 -7.56
N LEU A 158 15.30 4.30 -6.92
CA LEU A 158 13.94 3.89 -6.62
C LEU A 158 13.15 3.67 -7.91
N GLN A 159 12.60 2.48 -8.07
CA GLN A 159 11.81 2.05 -9.23
C GLN A 159 10.34 1.84 -8.87
N HIS A 160 10.06 1.39 -7.66
CA HIS A 160 8.72 1.10 -7.17
C HIS A 160 8.47 1.82 -5.85
N LEU A 161 7.41 2.61 -5.81
CA LEU A 161 6.97 3.31 -4.61
C LEU A 161 5.50 3.02 -4.34
N GLU A 162 5.20 2.55 -3.14
CA GLU A 162 3.84 2.41 -2.61
C GLU A 162 3.68 3.31 -1.39
N LEU A 163 2.66 4.17 -1.40
CA LEU A 163 2.33 5.07 -0.30
C LEU A 163 0.89 4.87 0.16
N VAL A 164 0.71 4.64 1.45
CA VAL A 164 -0.58 4.62 2.13
C VAL A 164 -0.58 5.71 3.20
N TYR A 165 -1.46 6.69 3.08
CA TYR A 165 -1.54 7.78 4.06
C TYR A 165 -2.95 8.34 4.22
N GLU A 166 -3.14 9.04 5.33
CA GLU A 166 -4.28 9.92 5.57
C GLU A 166 -3.90 11.36 5.17
N ALA A 167 -4.73 11.99 4.33
CA ALA A 167 -4.51 13.32 3.80
C ALA A 167 -4.59 14.40 4.89
N ASP A 168 -3.57 15.25 4.94
CA ASP A 168 -3.49 16.48 5.72
C ASP A 168 -3.02 17.65 4.84
N ALA A 169 -2.74 18.81 5.46
CA ALA A 169 -2.37 20.02 4.74
C ALA A 169 -1.07 19.90 3.90
N MET A 170 -0.23 18.88 4.12
CA MET A 170 1.05 18.68 3.43
C MET A 170 0.96 17.70 2.27
N GLU A 171 -0.24 17.23 1.93
CA GLU A 171 -0.44 16.24 0.87
C GLU A 171 0.05 16.69 -0.50
N GLU A 172 -0.24 17.93 -0.90
CA GLU A 172 0.24 18.44 -2.18
C GLU A 172 1.77 18.50 -2.21
N GLU A 173 2.40 18.90 -1.11
CA GLU A 173 3.87 18.93 -0.99
C GLU A 173 4.48 17.53 -1.05
N LEU A 174 3.85 16.54 -0.42
CA LEU A 174 4.21 15.13 -0.55
C LEU A 174 4.19 14.67 -2.01
N LEU A 175 3.12 14.98 -2.73
CA LEU A 175 2.96 14.57 -4.13
C LEU A 175 3.96 15.29 -5.04
N LEU A 176 4.22 16.59 -4.83
CA LEU A 176 5.23 17.36 -5.55
C LEU A 176 6.64 16.81 -5.30
N HIS A 177 6.93 16.38 -4.07
CA HIS A 177 8.18 15.69 -3.74
C HIS A 177 8.32 14.40 -4.56
N VAL A 178 7.28 13.54 -4.57
CA VAL A 178 7.29 12.31 -5.39
C VAL A 178 7.50 12.62 -6.88
N GLY A 179 6.82 13.67 -7.40
CA GLY A 179 6.88 14.09 -8.79
C GLY A 179 8.26 14.56 -9.27
N SER A 180 9.17 14.88 -8.34
CA SER A 180 10.48 15.48 -8.65
C SER A 180 11.69 14.73 -8.09
N ALA A 181 11.53 13.96 -7.01
CA ALA A 181 12.67 13.37 -6.29
C ALA A 181 13.20 12.07 -6.91
N TYR A 182 12.38 11.33 -7.68
CA TYR A 182 12.69 9.95 -8.10
C TYR A 182 12.74 9.79 -9.62
N SER A 183 13.92 10.04 -10.20
CA SER A 183 14.12 9.99 -11.66
C SER A 183 13.97 8.60 -12.28
N CYS A 184 14.15 7.54 -11.49
CA CYS A 184 14.06 6.15 -11.93
C CYS A 184 12.70 5.51 -11.62
N LEU A 185 11.71 6.27 -11.16
CA LEU A 185 10.42 5.74 -10.73
C LEU A 185 9.64 5.19 -11.93
N GLU A 186 9.37 3.88 -11.91
CA GLU A 186 8.66 3.14 -12.96
C GLU A 186 7.25 2.74 -12.53
N SER A 187 7.02 2.53 -11.24
CA SER A 187 5.73 2.12 -10.68
C SER A 187 5.39 2.94 -9.44
N PHE A 188 4.20 3.53 -9.43
CA PHE A 188 3.68 4.26 -8.27
C PHE A 188 2.31 3.72 -7.86
N GLU A 189 2.17 3.36 -6.59
CA GLU A 189 0.91 2.96 -5.97
C GLU A 189 0.57 3.92 -4.83
N LEU A 190 -0.65 4.44 -4.87
CA LEU A 190 -1.13 5.44 -3.93
C LEU A 190 -2.46 5.01 -3.33
N HIS A 191 -2.51 4.90 -2.00
CA HIS A 191 -3.74 4.78 -1.23
C HIS A 191 -3.92 6.04 -0.36
N GLN A 192 -4.80 6.91 -0.81
CA GLN A 192 -5.15 8.16 -0.15
C GLN A 192 -6.44 7.97 0.66
N TYR A 193 -6.37 8.23 1.96
CA TYR A 193 -7.54 8.28 2.84
C TYR A 193 -7.82 9.71 3.30
N ARG A 194 -9.09 10.08 3.47
CA ARG A 194 -9.46 11.41 3.96
C ARG A 194 -9.45 11.46 5.49
N SER A 195 -8.80 12.48 6.05
CA SER A 195 -8.90 12.74 7.48
C SER A 195 -10.26 13.33 7.84
N VAL A 196 -11.06 12.58 8.60
CA VAL A 196 -12.33 13.06 9.14
C VAL A 196 -12.09 14.07 10.27
N SER A 197 -10.96 13.96 10.96
CA SER A 197 -10.62 14.69 12.18
C SER A 197 -10.02 16.08 11.94
N HIS A 198 -9.43 16.34 10.78
CA HIS A 198 -8.64 17.56 10.55
C HIS A 198 -9.27 18.56 9.58
N GLY A 199 -10.45 18.27 9.03
CA GLY A 199 -11.12 19.16 8.06
C GLY A 199 -10.30 19.39 6.77
N SER A 200 -9.23 18.62 6.58
CA SER A 200 -8.36 18.73 5.40
C SER A 200 -9.09 18.16 4.20
N ILE A 201 -9.09 18.93 3.11
CA ILE A 201 -9.62 18.47 1.83
C ILE A 201 -8.48 17.73 1.14
N ALA A 202 -8.67 16.44 0.88
CA ALA A 202 -7.69 15.65 0.15
C ALA A 202 -7.48 16.22 -1.26
N VAL A 203 -6.24 16.17 -1.75
CA VAL A 203 -5.88 16.59 -3.10
C VAL A 203 -6.68 15.78 -4.09
N ARG A 204 -7.36 16.50 -4.98
CA ARG A 204 -8.20 15.92 -6.01
C ARG A 204 -7.36 15.21 -7.06
N PHE A 205 -8.01 14.29 -7.76
CA PHE A 205 -7.35 13.44 -8.72
C PHE A 205 -6.75 14.13 -9.93
N ASP A 206 -7.42 15.19 -10.38
CA ASP A 206 -6.97 16.01 -11.49
C ASP A 206 -5.61 16.55 -11.10
N ARG A 207 -5.52 17.20 -9.94
CA ARG A 207 -4.27 17.72 -9.40
C ARG A 207 -3.21 16.64 -9.16
N ILE A 208 -3.58 15.47 -8.64
CA ILE A 208 -2.66 14.32 -8.52
C ILE A 208 -2.10 13.94 -9.90
N ALA A 209 -2.95 13.79 -10.91
CA ALA A 209 -2.53 13.47 -12.27
C ALA A 209 -1.65 14.58 -12.85
N GLU A 210 -1.97 15.86 -12.59
CA GLU A 210 -1.17 16.99 -13.04
C GLU A 210 0.26 16.95 -12.48
N ILE A 211 0.41 16.58 -11.21
CA ILE A 211 1.72 16.46 -10.56
C ILE A 211 2.46 15.25 -11.09
N LEU A 212 1.81 14.08 -11.14
CA LEU A 212 2.45 12.84 -11.58
C LEU A 212 2.85 12.85 -13.06
N ARG A 213 2.26 13.74 -13.87
CA ARG A 213 2.65 13.93 -15.28
C ARG A 213 4.14 14.27 -15.46
N SER A 214 4.79 14.84 -14.43
CA SER A 214 6.23 15.18 -14.47
C SER A 214 7.13 13.96 -14.32
N VAL A 215 6.60 12.80 -13.89
CA VAL A 215 7.35 11.56 -13.71
C VAL A 215 7.48 10.84 -15.05
N THR A 216 8.45 11.25 -15.87
CA THR A 216 8.60 10.75 -17.25
C THR A 216 8.92 9.26 -17.34
N GLY A 217 9.49 8.67 -16.28
CA GLY A 217 9.81 7.25 -16.17
C GLY A 217 8.62 6.35 -15.85
N LEU A 218 7.48 6.92 -15.46
CA LEU A 218 6.35 6.16 -14.92
C LEU A 218 5.71 5.26 -15.99
N ARG A 219 5.58 3.97 -15.67
CA ARG A 219 5.01 2.93 -16.53
C ARG A 219 3.70 2.38 -15.98
N ILE A 220 3.62 2.25 -14.66
CA ILE A 220 2.47 1.70 -13.95
C ILE A 220 2.02 2.68 -12.87
N LEU A 221 0.74 3.06 -12.89
CA LEU A 221 0.13 3.90 -11.88
C LEU A 221 -1.05 3.16 -11.25
N ARG A 222 -1.06 3.02 -9.92
CA ARG A 222 -2.16 2.42 -9.16
C ARG A 222 -2.71 3.43 -8.16
N LEU A 223 -4.01 3.71 -8.22
CA LEU A 223 -4.65 4.70 -7.37
C LEU A 223 -5.86 4.11 -6.64
N HIS A 224 -5.83 4.23 -5.32
CA HIS A 224 -6.99 4.12 -4.45
C HIS A 224 -7.18 5.46 -3.75
N LEU A 225 -8.07 6.29 -4.25
CA LEU A 225 -8.35 7.58 -3.64
C LEU A 225 -9.71 7.53 -2.95
N ALA A 226 -9.79 8.12 -1.77
CA ALA A 226 -11.04 8.28 -1.04
C ALA A 226 -11.86 9.42 -1.68
N TYR A 227 -12.64 9.08 -2.70
CA TYR A 227 -13.54 10.03 -3.37
C TYR A 227 -14.82 10.29 -2.56
N ASP A 228 -15.35 11.50 -2.66
CA ASP A 228 -16.75 11.77 -2.36
C ASP A 228 -17.57 12.03 -3.63
N GLN A 229 -18.89 12.12 -3.46
CA GLN A 229 -19.82 12.41 -4.57
C GLN A 229 -19.69 13.85 -5.11
N ALA A 230 -19.13 14.79 -4.36
CA ALA A 230 -18.90 16.17 -4.80
C ALA A 230 -17.72 16.27 -5.78
N ASP A 231 -16.72 15.37 -5.66
CA ASP A 231 -15.59 15.30 -6.58
C ASP A 231 -16.03 15.00 -8.02
N THR A 232 -17.06 14.16 -8.20
CA THR A 232 -17.57 13.75 -9.51
C THR A 232 -18.51 14.79 -10.14
N LEU A 233 -19.18 15.61 -9.33
CA LEU A 233 -20.05 16.71 -9.76
C LEU A 233 -19.27 17.88 -10.39
N THR A 234 -18.09 18.20 -9.85
CA THR A 234 -17.35 19.43 -10.19
C THR A 234 -16.74 19.42 -11.60
N HIS A 235 -16.50 18.24 -12.19
CA HIS A 235 -15.93 18.09 -13.54
C HIS A 235 -16.95 17.72 -14.63
N GLY A 236 -18.25 17.85 -14.35
CA GLY A 236 -19.30 17.40 -15.29
C GLY A 236 -19.26 15.88 -15.56
N VAL A 237 -18.54 15.12 -14.72
CA VAL A 237 -18.50 13.65 -14.79
C VAL A 237 -19.84 13.07 -14.35
N TYR A 238 -20.60 13.83 -13.55
CA TYR A 238 -21.94 13.51 -13.07
C TYR A 238 -22.94 14.62 -13.42
N GLU A 239 -24.01 14.29 -14.15
CA GLU A 239 -25.24 15.10 -14.14
C GLU A 239 -26.02 14.72 -12.87
N PRO A 240 -26.52 15.67 -12.07
CA PRO A 240 -27.39 15.37 -10.94
C PRO A 240 -28.60 14.59 -11.45
N TRP A 241 -28.78 13.36 -10.96
CA TRP A 241 -30.01 12.63 -11.24
C TRP A 241 -31.16 13.44 -10.64
N ALA A 242 -32.02 14.01 -11.50
CA ALA A 242 -33.37 14.33 -11.07
C ALA A 242 -34.01 13.00 -10.68
N PRO A 243 -34.58 12.86 -9.46
CA PRO A 243 -35.21 11.62 -9.05
C PRO A 243 -36.34 11.33 -10.02
N GLN A 244 -36.09 10.43 -10.96
CA GLN A 244 -37.15 9.85 -11.76
C GLN A 244 -37.79 8.81 -10.87
N GLU A 245 -39.11 8.93 -10.75
CA GLU A 245 -39.97 8.28 -9.79
C GLU A 245 -39.54 6.83 -9.51
N ALA A 246 -39.42 6.54 -8.22
CA ALA A 246 -39.14 5.22 -7.72
C ALA A 246 -40.29 4.29 -8.12
N ASP A 247 -40.04 3.43 -9.12
CA ASP A 247 -40.85 2.24 -9.32
C ASP A 247 -40.01 1.00 -8.92
N ASP A 248 -40.63 0.25 -8.00
CA ASP A 248 -40.40 -1.13 -7.61
C ASP A 248 -39.24 -1.46 -6.65
N GLU A 249 -39.48 -1.02 -5.41
CA GLU A 249 -39.47 -1.84 -4.19
C GLU A 249 -39.23 -3.36 -4.40
N LEU A 250 -37.99 -3.81 -4.15
CA LEU A 250 -37.70 -5.20 -3.81
C LEU A 250 -37.35 -5.27 -2.31
N ASP A 251 -38.34 -5.72 -1.54
CA ASP A 251 -38.31 -6.00 -0.12
C ASP A 251 -37.07 -6.82 0.30
N CYS A 252 -36.19 -6.21 1.09
CA CYS A 252 -35.17 -6.92 1.89
C CYS A 252 -35.12 -6.31 3.30
N PRO A 253 -35.88 -6.85 4.28
CA PRO A 253 -36.07 -6.21 5.59
C PRO A 253 -34.84 -6.19 6.52
N PHE A 254 -33.72 -6.80 6.14
CA PHE A 254 -32.51 -6.89 6.99
C PHE A 254 -31.44 -5.83 6.72
N LEU A 255 -31.58 -4.99 5.69
CA LEU A 255 -30.57 -3.98 5.32
C LEU A 255 -30.83 -2.56 5.87
N VAL A 256 -31.96 -2.33 6.56
CA VAL A 256 -32.40 -0.99 6.96
C VAL A 256 -31.64 -0.43 8.19
N ARG A 257 -30.69 -1.17 8.80
CA ARG A 257 -29.87 -0.66 9.91
C ARG A 257 -28.42 -0.28 9.57
N ILE A 258 -27.96 -0.44 8.33
CA ILE A 258 -26.59 -0.03 7.91
C ILE A 258 -26.60 1.19 6.96
N THR A 259 -27.76 1.83 6.74
CA THR A 259 -27.92 2.78 5.62
C THR A 259 -27.73 4.26 5.91
N HIS A 260 -27.26 4.67 7.10
CA HIS A 260 -27.03 6.10 7.39
C HIS A 260 -25.57 6.54 7.63
N ARG A 261 -24.58 5.64 7.70
CA ARG A 261 -23.16 6.04 7.89
C ARG A 261 -22.19 5.69 6.76
N SER A 262 -22.65 5.00 5.71
CA SER A 262 -21.76 4.45 4.66
C SER A 262 -22.00 5.01 3.26
N ARG A 263 -22.79 6.11 3.11
CA ARG A 263 -23.17 6.67 1.81
C ARG A 263 -22.04 7.35 0.99
N GLY A 264 -20.78 7.32 1.43
CA GLY A 264 -19.72 8.12 0.81
C GLY A 264 -18.52 7.36 0.23
N ARG A 265 -18.56 6.03 0.08
CA ARG A 265 -17.32 5.25 -0.22
C ARG A 265 -17.45 4.18 -1.30
N ALA A 266 -18.56 4.14 -2.03
CA ALA A 266 -18.72 3.26 -3.18
C ALA A 266 -18.72 4.13 -4.45
N TRP A 267 -18.05 3.67 -5.50
CA TRP A 267 -18.25 4.25 -6.82
C TRP A 267 -19.72 4.13 -7.18
N PRO A 268 -20.46 5.23 -7.40
CA PRO A 268 -21.90 5.16 -7.57
C PRO A 268 -22.28 4.33 -8.81
N PHE A 269 -21.47 4.35 -9.87
CA PHE A 269 -21.64 3.54 -11.08
C PHE A 269 -20.31 3.23 -11.77
N ALA A 270 -20.20 2.07 -12.43
CA ALA A 270 -19.02 1.69 -13.22
C ALA A 270 -18.70 2.71 -14.34
N SER A 271 -19.72 3.38 -14.89
CA SER A 271 -19.56 4.44 -15.90
C SER A 271 -18.81 5.67 -15.38
N ALA A 272 -19.01 6.04 -14.10
CA ALA A 272 -18.29 7.14 -13.47
C ALA A 272 -16.80 6.81 -13.32
N MET A 273 -16.49 5.56 -12.95
CA MET A 273 -15.11 5.06 -12.87
C MET A 273 -14.41 5.08 -14.23
N VAL A 274 -15.13 4.74 -15.32
CA VAL A 274 -14.57 4.80 -16.67
C VAL A 274 -14.21 6.22 -17.07
N ARG A 275 -15.16 7.16 -16.94
CA ARG A 275 -14.93 8.59 -17.24
C ARG A 275 -13.76 9.15 -16.45
N TYR A 276 -13.64 8.72 -15.21
CA TYR A 276 -12.60 9.15 -14.31
C TYR A 276 -11.21 8.60 -14.72
N GLY A 277 -11.12 7.31 -15.05
CA GLY A 277 -9.90 6.73 -15.61
C GLY A 277 -9.48 7.40 -16.92
N ASP A 278 -10.44 7.70 -17.79
CA ASP A 278 -10.21 8.44 -19.03
C ASP A 278 -9.69 9.86 -18.77
N ALA A 279 -10.26 10.58 -17.79
CA ALA A 279 -9.83 11.92 -17.41
C ALA A 279 -8.39 11.94 -16.87
N ILE A 280 -8.01 10.99 -16.01
CA ILE A 280 -6.61 10.85 -15.55
C ILE A 280 -5.70 10.61 -16.74
N LEU A 281 -6.04 9.67 -17.62
CA LEU A 281 -5.21 9.35 -18.78
C LEU A 281 -5.08 10.55 -19.73
N ALA A 282 -6.11 11.38 -19.87
CA ALA A 282 -6.03 12.62 -20.64
C ALA A 282 -5.02 13.59 -20.02
N ILE A 283 -5.16 13.92 -18.73
CA ILE A 283 -4.26 14.85 -18.01
C ILE A 283 -2.81 14.35 -18.04
N MET A 284 -2.60 13.05 -17.81
CA MET A 284 -1.25 12.45 -17.80
C MET A 284 -0.55 12.55 -19.16
N LYS A 285 -1.29 12.63 -20.27
CA LYS A 285 -0.76 12.71 -21.64
C LYS A 285 -0.63 14.14 -22.18
N GLU A 286 -1.33 15.09 -21.58
CA GLU A 286 -1.27 16.48 -21.98
C GLU A 286 0.18 16.96 -22.08
N SER A 287 0.47 17.73 -23.14
CA SER A 287 1.80 18.30 -23.40
C SER A 287 2.94 17.26 -23.40
N GLY A 288 2.67 15.99 -23.71
CA GLY A 288 3.69 14.94 -23.77
C GLY A 288 4.10 14.36 -22.41
N GLY A 289 3.28 14.55 -21.37
CA GLY A 289 3.48 13.93 -20.05
C GLY A 289 3.53 12.41 -20.09
N CYS A 290 4.29 11.81 -19.15
CA CYS A 290 4.44 10.36 -18.93
C CYS A 290 4.39 9.49 -20.21
N PRO A 291 5.32 9.66 -21.17
CA PRO A 291 5.28 8.94 -22.45
C PRO A 291 5.42 7.42 -22.32
N LEU A 292 5.96 6.95 -21.18
CA LEU A 292 6.16 5.54 -20.89
C LEU A 292 4.99 4.88 -20.15
N LEU A 293 3.93 5.64 -19.80
CA LEU A 293 2.79 5.08 -19.09
C LEU A 293 2.11 4.01 -19.94
N LYS A 294 1.99 2.81 -19.36
CA LYS A 294 1.39 1.63 -19.99
C LYS A 294 0.06 1.28 -19.35
N GLU A 295 -0.02 1.44 -18.03
CA GLU A 295 -1.12 0.88 -17.25
C GLU A 295 -1.52 1.86 -16.14
N LEU A 296 -2.80 2.17 -16.09
CA LEU A 296 -3.44 2.85 -14.96
C LEU A 296 -4.38 1.85 -14.29
N TYR A 297 -4.28 1.68 -12.98
CA TYR A 297 -5.19 0.89 -12.18
C TYR A 297 -5.90 1.77 -11.17
N LEU A 298 -7.20 1.60 -11.07
CA LEU A 298 -8.01 2.28 -10.06
C LEU A 298 -8.70 1.23 -9.18
N LEU A 299 -8.62 1.40 -7.87
CA LEU A 299 -9.30 0.49 -6.94
C LEU A 299 -10.81 0.79 -6.93
N TYR A 300 -11.59 -0.22 -7.28
CA TYR A 300 -13.04 -0.22 -7.25
C TYR A 300 -13.56 -0.93 -6.00
N SER A 301 -14.52 -0.30 -5.34
CA SER A 301 -15.31 -0.90 -4.27
C SER A 301 -16.78 -0.55 -4.48
N ASN A 302 -17.63 -1.56 -4.55
CA ASN A 302 -19.09 -1.41 -4.58
C ASN A 302 -19.73 -2.54 -3.76
N ASN A 303 -19.89 -2.33 -2.45
CA ASN A 303 -20.55 -3.23 -1.47
C ASN A 303 -20.17 -4.73 -1.54
N GLY A 304 -19.10 -5.09 -2.25
CA GLY A 304 -18.60 -6.42 -2.54
C GLY A 304 -17.07 -6.44 -2.49
N PRO A 305 -16.39 -7.49 -3.03
CA PRO A 305 -14.94 -7.57 -2.99
C PRO A 305 -14.30 -6.39 -3.71
N HIS A 306 -13.21 -5.86 -3.14
CA HIS A 306 -12.41 -4.83 -3.78
C HIS A 306 -11.76 -5.42 -5.04
N ARG A 307 -11.67 -4.63 -6.11
CA ARG A 307 -11.06 -5.06 -7.36
C ARG A 307 -10.31 -3.91 -7.99
N TRP A 308 -9.17 -4.17 -8.61
CA TRP A 308 -8.51 -3.16 -9.43
C TRP A 308 -9.12 -3.19 -10.83
N VAL A 309 -9.37 -2.02 -11.40
CA VAL A 309 -9.78 -1.89 -12.80
C VAL A 309 -8.63 -1.25 -13.56
N GLN A 310 -8.18 -1.94 -14.59
CA GLN A 310 -7.09 -1.53 -15.46
C GLN A 310 -7.63 -0.67 -16.61
N PHE A 311 -6.92 0.40 -16.91
CA PHE A 311 -7.17 1.35 -17.99
C PHE A 311 -5.94 1.40 -18.89
N PHE A 312 -6.19 1.41 -20.20
CA PHE A 312 -5.12 1.44 -21.20
C PHE A 312 -5.02 2.81 -21.86
N PRO A 313 -3.83 3.42 -21.90
CA PRO A 313 -3.58 4.57 -22.73
C PRO A 313 -3.93 4.28 -24.21
N SER A 314 -4.62 5.22 -24.87
CA SER A 314 -4.96 5.20 -26.31
C SER A 314 -3.86 4.79 -27.31
N HIS A 315 -2.58 4.89 -26.96
CA HIS A 315 -1.45 4.45 -27.79
C HIS A 315 -1.13 2.94 -27.69
N TYR A 316 -1.80 2.21 -26.80
CA TYR A 316 -1.74 0.75 -26.71
C TYR A 316 -2.96 0.10 -27.37
N PRO A 317 -2.79 -1.05 -28.06
CA PRO A 317 -3.92 -1.76 -28.68
C PRO A 317 -4.95 -2.10 -27.60
N LYS A 318 -6.18 -1.61 -27.79
CA LYS A 318 -7.31 -1.91 -26.91
C LYS A 318 -7.52 -3.44 -26.85
N PRO A 319 -7.89 -4.00 -25.69
CA PRO A 319 -8.38 -5.38 -25.64
C PRO A 319 -9.53 -5.57 -26.65
N TRP A 320 -9.63 -6.77 -27.22
CA TRP A 320 -10.62 -7.16 -28.25
C TRP A 320 -12.09 -6.93 -27.85
N THR A 321 -12.36 -6.58 -26.59
CA THR A 321 -13.70 -6.31 -26.03
C THR A 321 -14.27 -4.94 -26.40
N GLY A 322 -13.48 -4.03 -27.00
CA GLY A 322 -13.94 -2.68 -27.39
C GLY A 322 -14.17 -1.72 -26.21
N ILE A 323 -14.04 -2.20 -24.97
CA ILE A 323 -14.18 -1.44 -23.73
C ILE A 323 -12.76 -1.02 -23.27
N GLY A 324 -12.57 0.27 -22.98
CA GLY A 324 -11.27 0.85 -22.60
C GLY A 324 -10.72 0.44 -21.23
N ALA A 325 -11.41 -0.45 -20.52
CA ALA A 325 -11.09 -0.88 -19.17
C ALA A 325 -11.37 -2.37 -18.93
N VAL A 326 -10.54 -3.02 -18.12
CA VAL A 326 -10.67 -4.45 -17.77
C VAL A 326 -10.55 -4.62 -16.25
N SER A 327 -11.49 -5.32 -15.64
CA SER A 327 -11.38 -5.70 -14.22
C SER A 327 -10.27 -6.73 -14.04
N VAL A 328 -9.41 -6.54 -13.05
CA VAL A 328 -8.34 -7.47 -12.70
C VAL A 328 -8.46 -7.84 -11.23
N ASP A 329 -8.51 -9.14 -10.97
CA ASP A 329 -8.55 -9.70 -9.62
C ASP A 329 -7.10 -9.89 -9.13
N TRP A 330 -6.60 -8.95 -8.35
CA TRP A 330 -5.21 -8.95 -7.86
C TRP A 330 -5.06 -9.49 -6.44
N ASP A 331 -6.10 -9.42 -5.61
CA ASP A 331 -6.04 -9.78 -4.18
C ASP A 331 -5.72 -11.28 -3.94
N HIS A 332 -5.60 -12.08 -4.99
CA HIS A 332 -5.15 -13.49 -4.93
C HIS A 332 -3.81 -13.79 -5.59
N LYS A 333 -3.19 -12.85 -6.33
CA LYS A 333 -1.99 -13.16 -7.13
C LYS A 333 -0.68 -12.56 -6.57
N ASP A 334 -0.70 -11.35 -6.04
CA ASP A 334 0.55 -10.65 -5.67
C ASP A 334 1.08 -10.95 -4.24
N GLU A 335 0.31 -11.63 -3.39
CA GLU A 335 0.85 -12.10 -2.10
C GLU A 335 1.94 -13.18 -2.27
N ASN A 336 2.09 -13.76 -3.47
CA ASN A 336 3.07 -14.82 -3.76
C ASN A 336 4.04 -14.53 -4.91
N ASP A 337 3.93 -13.43 -5.65
CA ASP A 337 4.62 -13.26 -6.95
C ASP A 337 5.82 -12.27 -6.96
N PHE A 338 6.31 -11.87 -5.79
CA PHE A 338 7.73 -11.51 -5.68
C PHE A 338 8.51 -12.82 -5.60
N ASP A 339 9.36 -13.11 -6.59
CA ASP A 339 10.25 -14.28 -6.70
C ASP A 339 10.87 -14.73 -5.35
N PHE A 340 10.11 -15.50 -4.59
CA PHE A 340 10.56 -16.30 -3.46
C PHE A 340 10.37 -17.77 -3.85
N PRO A 341 11.35 -18.66 -3.59
CA PRO A 341 11.17 -20.08 -3.87
C PRO A 341 9.96 -20.59 -3.09
N PRO A 342 9.14 -21.48 -3.69
CA PRO A 342 7.87 -21.88 -3.11
C PRO A 342 8.08 -22.44 -1.70
N ALA A 343 7.24 -22.00 -0.76
CA ALA A 343 7.09 -22.63 0.54
C ALA A 343 6.94 -24.14 0.33
N TYR A 344 7.82 -24.92 0.96
CA TYR A 344 7.81 -26.37 0.88
C TYR A 344 6.40 -26.88 1.12
N LYS A 345 5.76 -27.43 0.08
CA LYS A 345 4.63 -28.34 0.26
C LYS A 345 5.18 -29.50 1.07
N SER A 346 4.76 -29.62 2.33
CA SER A 346 4.99 -30.79 3.14
C SER A 346 4.30 -31.98 2.45
N THR A 347 5.04 -32.67 1.58
CA THR A 347 4.65 -33.98 1.11
C THR A 347 4.81 -34.91 2.30
N GLY A 348 3.70 -35.13 3.01
CA GLY A 348 3.58 -36.15 4.03
C GLY A 348 3.84 -37.52 3.42
N ARG A 349 5.10 -37.95 3.40
CA ARG A 349 5.44 -39.37 3.37
C ARG A 349 5.52 -39.83 4.82
N ARG A 350 4.47 -40.53 5.25
CA ARG A 350 4.56 -41.44 6.41
C ARG A 350 5.71 -42.41 6.14
N VAL A 351 6.82 -42.24 6.85
CA VAL A 351 7.75 -43.33 7.09
C VAL A 351 7.29 -43.97 8.39
N ARG A 352 6.77 -45.20 8.29
CA ARG A 352 6.65 -46.08 9.45
C ARG A 352 8.06 -46.45 9.88
N VAL A 353 8.38 -46.17 11.14
CA VAL A 353 9.31 -46.99 11.93
C VAL A 353 8.53 -47.44 13.15
#